data_AF-A0A8R1HTC8-F1
#
_entry.id   AF-A0A8R1HTC8-F1
#
_cell.length_a   1.000
_cell.length_b   1.000
_cell.length_c   1.000
_cell.angle_alpha   90.00
_cell.angle_beta   90.00
_cell.angle_gamma   90.00
#
_symmetry.space_group_name_H-M   'P 1'
#
loop_
_entity.id
_entity.type
_entity.pdbx_description
1 polymer ?
#
loop_
_entity_poly.entity_id
_entity_poly.type
_entity_poly.pdbx_seq_one_letter_code
_entity_poly.pdbx_strand_id
1 'polypeptide(L)'
;MYCYDCFMRWRRFAWLMMLGVLLFPFVSTRKALNYPAAFTLNKSTDAYSLTSKMPIWEIFNVLIPFMIVTIIVSLAANIASLIFVKNVKLVKANRAESNFIIITSVTCAIQLIGTILSIGMLTLQKKSSIISILSVAGLFVSDGLTLVQPWLLLFFSHGIRDRMKRMFGLKKTVPVASTNSLFMSRSMTS
;
A
#
# COMPACT_ATOMS: atom_id res chain seq x y z
N MET A 1 -8.73 18.71 -22.25
CA MET A 1 -9.77 19.24 -21.34
C MET A 1 -10.38 18.14 -20.46
N TYR A 2 -10.78 16.98 -20.98
CA TYR A 2 -11.41 15.89 -20.19
C TYR A 2 -10.62 15.33 -18.99
N CYS A 3 -9.28 15.38 -19.02
CA CYS A 3 -8.44 14.82 -17.95
C CYS A 3 -8.47 15.66 -16.66
N TYR A 4 -8.68 16.98 -16.76
CA TYR A 4 -8.63 17.88 -15.61
C TYR A 4 -9.87 17.77 -14.72
N ASP A 5 -11.07 17.70 -15.30
CA ASP A 5 -12.32 17.55 -14.55
C ASP A 5 -12.47 16.17 -13.90
N CYS A 6 -11.87 15.15 -14.51
CA CYS A 6 -11.78 13.80 -13.92
C CYS A 6 -10.84 13.81 -12.71
N PHE A 7 -9.68 14.45 -12.83
CA PHE A 7 -8.70 14.58 -11.74
C PHE A 7 -9.26 15.37 -10.55
N MET A 8 -9.99 16.46 -10.79
CA MET A 8 -10.62 17.26 -9.74
C MET A 8 -11.73 16.49 -9.01
N ARG A 9 -12.54 15.70 -9.73
CA ARG A 9 -13.54 14.79 -9.12
C ARG A 9 -12.87 13.66 -8.34
N TRP A 10 -11.82 13.07 -8.89
CA TRP A 10 -11.02 12.05 -8.19
C TRP A 10 -10.51 12.57 -6.85
N ARG A 11 -9.90 13.77 -6.82
CA ARG A 11 -9.41 14.38 -5.59
C ARG A 11 -10.51 14.59 -4.54
N ARG A 12 -11.73 14.93 -4.97
CA ARG A 12 -12.87 15.17 -4.07
C ARG A 12 -13.44 13.90 -3.44
N PHE A 13 -13.35 12.76 -4.14
CA PHE A 13 -13.95 11.49 -3.68
C PHE A 13 -12.94 10.40 -3.29
N ALA A 14 -11.65 10.60 -3.54
CA ALA A 14 -10.59 9.66 -3.18
C ALA A 14 -10.58 9.30 -1.69
N TRP A 15 -10.95 10.24 -0.81
CA TRP A 15 -11.05 9.98 0.63
C TRP A 15 -12.15 8.96 0.98
N LEU A 16 -13.28 8.94 0.26
CA LEU A 16 -14.32 7.93 0.45
C LEU A 16 -13.84 6.53 0.06
N MET A 17 -13.06 6.45 -1.02
CA MET A 17 -12.44 5.19 -1.46
C MET A 17 -11.45 4.68 -0.41
N MET A 18 -10.60 5.56 0.13
CA MET A 18 -9.67 5.21 1.21
C MET A 18 -10.40 4.76 2.48
N LEU A 19 -11.47 5.46 2.85
CA LEU A 19 -12.30 5.09 4.00
C LEU A 19 -12.95 3.71 3.78
N GLY A 20 -13.45 3.44 2.57
CA GLY A 20 -14.01 2.14 2.20
C GLY A 20 -12.99 1.02 2.34
N VAL A 21 -11.78 1.20 1.82
CA VAL A 21 -10.67 0.24 1.94
C VAL A 21 -10.28 0.02 3.40
N LEU A 22 -10.29 1.07 4.23
CA LEU A 22 -9.98 0.99 5.67
C LEU A 22 -11.06 0.26 6.47
N LEU A 23 -12.34 0.46 6.12
CA LEU A 23 -13.47 -0.12 6.85
C LEU A 23 -13.81 -1.55 6.39
N PHE A 24 -13.43 -1.93 5.17
CA PHE A 24 -13.73 -3.26 4.63
C PHE A 24 -13.23 -4.43 5.49
N PRO A 25 -12.00 -4.43 6.06
CA PRO A 25 -11.51 -5.50 6.93
C PRO A 25 -12.43 -5.80 8.11
N PHE A 26 -13.14 -4.81 8.65
CA PHE A 26 -14.06 -5.00 9.78
C PHE A 26 -15.25 -5.92 9.42
N VAL A 27 -15.65 -5.97 8.15
CA VAL A 27 -16.69 -6.91 7.69
C VAL A 27 -16.20 -8.34 7.81
N SER A 28 -14.94 -8.61 7.43
CA SER A 28 -14.31 -9.92 7.60
C SER A 28 -14.08 -10.26 9.07
N THR A 29 -13.62 -9.29 9.88
CA THR A 29 -13.43 -9.46 11.32
C THR A 29 -14.74 -9.84 12.02
N ARG A 30 -15.87 -9.22 11.65
CA ARG A 30 -17.18 -9.56 12.22
C ARG A 30 -17.55 -11.03 12.02
N LYS A 31 -17.23 -11.63 10.88
CA LYS A 31 -17.45 -13.07 10.65
C LYS A 31 -16.58 -13.94 11.55
N ALA A 32 -15.31 -13.55 11.73
CA ALA A 32 -14.38 -14.28 12.57
C ALA A 32 -14.80 -14.28 14.05
N LEU A 33 -15.43 -13.20 14.54
CA LEU A 33 -15.92 -13.10 15.92
C LEU A 33 -17.05 -14.08 16.26
N ASN A 34 -17.78 -14.59 15.25
CA ASN A 34 -18.84 -15.58 15.47
C ASN A 34 -18.31 -16.99 15.75
N TYR A 35 -17.01 -17.23 15.55
CA TYR A 35 -16.38 -18.52 15.77
C TYR A 35 -15.56 -18.50 17.06
N PRO A 36 -15.88 -19.33 18.06
CA PRO A 36 -15.10 -19.38 19.29
C PRO A 36 -13.69 -19.89 18.99
N ALA A 37 -12.69 -19.11 19.41
CA ALA A 37 -11.29 -19.51 19.41
C ALA A 37 -10.95 -20.13 20.78
N ALA A 38 -10.27 -21.28 20.78
CA ALA A 38 -9.88 -21.99 21.99
C ALA A 38 -8.38 -22.30 21.97
N PHE A 39 -7.76 -22.30 23.14
CA PHE A 39 -6.40 -22.80 23.29
C PHE A 39 -6.44 -24.32 23.41
N THR A 40 -5.87 -25.00 22.42
CA THR A 40 -5.72 -26.46 22.43
C THR A 40 -4.26 -26.81 22.69
N LEU A 41 -4.01 -27.62 23.72
CA LEU A 41 -2.67 -28.13 24.02
C LEU A 41 -2.29 -29.16 22.94
N ASN A 42 -1.24 -28.86 22.18
CA ASN A 42 -0.63 -29.81 21.27
C ASN A 42 0.36 -30.68 22.05
N LYS A 43 -0.08 -31.90 22.41
CA LYS A 43 0.70 -32.86 23.20
C LYS A 43 2.04 -33.26 22.57
N SER A 44 2.22 -33.05 21.27
CA SER A 44 3.45 -33.41 20.56
C SER A 44 4.56 -32.36 20.69
N THR A 45 4.20 -31.10 20.94
CA THR A 45 5.15 -29.97 21.04
C THR A 45 5.07 -29.27 22.40
N ASP A 46 4.24 -29.79 23.30
CA ASP A 46 3.93 -29.23 24.62
C ASP A 46 3.58 -27.73 24.58
N ALA A 47 2.93 -27.32 23.49
CA ALA A 47 2.64 -25.94 23.16
C ALA A 47 1.14 -25.72 23.04
N TYR A 48 0.67 -24.56 23.48
CA TYR A 48 -0.70 -24.13 23.27
C TYR A 48 -0.86 -23.51 21.89
N SER A 49 -1.75 -24.07 21.08
CA SER A 49 -2.14 -23.50 19.79
C SER A 49 -3.52 -22.88 19.90
N LEU A 50 -3.66 -21.63 19.49
CA LEU A 50 -4.96 -21.00 19.32
C LEU A 50 -5.62 -21.59 18.07
N THR A 51 -6.68 -22.39 18.28
CA THR A 51 -7.43 -23.00 17.19
C THR A 51 -8.84 -22.42 17.15
N SER A 52 -9.33 -22.15 15.95
CA SER A 52 -10.71 -21.75 15.71
C SER A 52 -11.36 -22.79 14.81
N LYS A 53 -12.64 -23.09 15.06
CA LYS A 53 -13.45 -23.95 14.19
C LYS A 53 -13.88 -23.26 12.90
N MET A 54 -13.42 -22.02 12.66
CA MET A 54 -13.76 -21.25 11.48
C MET A 54 -13.25 -21.92 10.20
N PRO A 55 -14.11 -22.18 9.21
CA PRO A 55 -13.67 -22.69 7.92
C PRO A 55 -12.90 -21.61 7.15
N ILE A 56 -11.73 -21.99 6.63
CA ILE A 56 -10.84 -21.11 5.85
C ILE A 56 -11.58 -20.47 4.67
N TRP A 57 -12.48 -21.22 4.03
CA TRP A 57 -13.27 -20.75 2.89
C TRP A 57 -14.09 -19.48 3.19
N GLU A 58 -14.64 -19.32 4.39
CA GLU A 58 -15.47 -18.15 4.72
C GLU A 58 -14.69 -16.84 4.78
N ILE A 59 -13.42 -16.91 5.18
CA ILE A 59 -12.51 -15.76 5.22
C ILE A 59 -12.15 -15.37 3.78
N PHE A 60 -11.67 -16.33 3.00
CA PHE A 60 -11.14 -16.06 1.67
C PHE A 60 -12.23 -15.74 0.64
N ASN A 61 -13.47 -16.21 0.84
CA ASN A 61 -14.60 -15.85 -0.03
C ASN A 61 -14.97 -14.35 0.03
N VAL A 62 -14.63 -13.65 1.11
CA VAL A 62 -14.77 -12.19 1.20
C VAL A 62 -13.47 -11.48 0.83
N LEU A 63 -12.33 -12.02 1.25
CA LEU A 63 -11.03 -11.38 1.09
C LEU A 63 -10.54 -11.37 -0.38
N ILE A 64 -10.66 -12.49 -1.10
CA ILE A 64 -10.20 -12.61 -2.50
C ILE A 64 -10.91 -11.64 -3.44
N PRO A 65 -12.26 -11.54 -3.48
CA PRO A 65 -12.90 -10.58 -4.37
C PRO A 65 -12.49 -9.14 -4.06
N PHE A 66 -12.27 -8.79 -2.79
CA PHE A 66 -11.74 -7.48 -2.41
C PHE A 66 -10.31 -7.25 -2.91
N MET A 67 -9.43 -8.23 -2.78
CA MET A 67 -8.07 -8.15 -3.32
C MET A 67 -8.05 -7.97 -4.85
N ILE A 68 -8.93 -8.68 -5.57
CA ILE A 68 -9.07 -8.53 -7.02
C ILE A 68 -9.54 -7.11 -7.38
N VAL A 69 -10.56 -6.57 -6.70
CA VAL A 69 -11.05 -5.21 -6.95
C VAL A 69 -9.95 -4.18 -6.69
N THR A 70 -9.21 -4.31 -5.58
CA THR A 70 -8.13 -3.36 -5.26
C THR A 70 -6.99 -3.44 -6.26
N ILE A 71 -6.63 -4.62 -6.78
CA ILE A 71 -5.64 -4.76 -7.86
C ILE A 71 -6.11 -4.05 -9.14
N ILE A 72 -7.36 -4.23 -9.55
CA ILE A 72 -7.88 -3.60 -10.77
C ILE A 72 -7.81 -2.06 -10.63
N VAL A 73 -8.23 -1.54 -9.48
CA VAL A 73 -8.15 -0.09 -9.20
C VAL A 73 -6.70 0.40 -9.18
N SER A 74 -5.79 -0.34 -8.53
CA SER A 74 -4.34 -0.02 -8.50
C SER A 74 -3.72 -0.01 -9.89
N LEU A 75 -4.03 -1.00 -10.74
CA LEU A 75 -3.54 -1.09 -12.11
C LEU A 75 -4.05 0.08 -12.96
N ALA A 76 -5.36 0.37 -12.88
CA ALA A 76 -5.95 1.50 -13.59
C ALA A 76 -5.30 2.83 -13.18
N ALA A 77 -5.08 3.05 -11.87
CA ALA A 77 -4.42 4.23 -11.35
C ALA A 77 -2.94 4.33 -11.80
N ASN A 78 -2.21 3.22 -11.79
CA ASN A 78 -0.82 3.17 -12.27
C ASN A 78 -0.72 3.48 -13.77
N ILE A 79 -1.60 2.91 -14.60
CA ILE A 79 -1.64 3.18 -16.04
C ILE A 79 -2.00 4.64 -16.31
N ALA A 80 -3.03 5.17 -15.63
CA ALA A 80 -3.41 6.58 -15.76
C ALA A 80 -2.26 7.51 -15.38
N SER A 81 -1.51 7.19 -14.32
CA SER A 81 -0.35 7.96 -13.88
C SER A 81 0.79 7.93 -14.89
N LEU A 82 1.05 6.76 -15.51
CA LEU A 82 2.04 6.63 -16.58
C LEU A 82 1.66 7.43 -17.83
N ILE A 83 0.39 7.38 -18.24
CA ILE A 83 -0.12 8.15 -19.38
C ILE A 83 0.00 9.65 -19.10
N PHE A 84 -0.35 10.10 -17.89
CA PHE A 84 -0.23 11.50 -17.48
C PHE A 84 1.22 12.00 -17.55
N VAL A 85 2.16 11.27 -16.95
CA VAL A 85 3.59 11.64 -16.96
C VAL A 85 4.19 11.60 -18.37
N LYS A 86 3.75 10.69 -19.24
CA LYS A 86 4.19 10.65 -20.64
C LYS A 86 3.66 11.83 -21.47
N ASN A 87 2.40 12.22 -21.25
CA ASN A 87 1.76 13.29 -22.00
C ASN A 87 2.21 14.69 -21.56
N VAL A 88 2.52 14.86 -20.27
CA VAL A 88 3.13 16.08 -19.74
C VAL A 88 4.63 15.99 -19.95
N LYS A 89 5.13 16.43 -21.12
CA LYS A 89 6.56 16.40 -21.56
C LYS A 89 7.53 17.21 -20.67
N LEU A 90 7.59 16.96 -19.36
CA LEU A 90 8.52 17.57 -18.41
C LEU A 90 9.25 16.48 -17.61
N VAL A 91 9.97 15.62 -18.34
CA VAL A 91 10.79 14.53 -17.79
C VAL A 91 11.81 15.02 -16.74
N LYS A 92 12.21 16.30 -16.80
CA LYS A 92 13.10 16.94 -15.82
C LYS A 92 12.38 17.65 -14.65
N ALA A 93 11.12 18.08 -14.81
CA ALA A 93 10.35 18.72 -13.73
C ALA A 93 9.64 17.69 -12.83
N ASN A 94 9.27 16.52 -13.38
CA ASN A 94 8.43 15.53 -12.70
C ASN A 94 9.19 14.29 -12.18
N ARG A 95 10.48 14.41 -11.85
CA ARG A 95 11.25 13.30 -11.25
C ARG A 95 10.60 12.76 -9.97
N ALA A 96 9.99 13.63 -9.17
CA ALA A 96 9.25 13.24 -7.97
C ALA A 96 7.99 12.42 -8.28
N GLU A 97 7.28 12.73 -9.37
CA GLU A 97 6.08 11.99 -9.79
C GLU A 97 6.45 10.62 -10.37
N SER A 98 7.49 10.56 -11.20
CA SER A 98 8.01 9.28 -11.72
C SER A 98 8.45 8.35 -10.60
N ASN A 99 9.12 8.90 -9.58
CA ASN A 99 9.47 8.15 -8.38
C ASN A 99 8.23 7.62 -7.65
N PHE A 100 7.14 8.40 -7.55
CA PHE A 100 5.90 7.94 -6.94
C PHE A 100 5.23 6.81 -7.75
N ILE A 101 5.28 6.87 -9.08
CA ILE A 101 4.80 5.79 -9.96
C ILE A 101 5.58 4.49 -9.75
N ILE A 102 6.90 4.57 -9.53
CA ILE A 102 7.71 3.39 -9.20
C ILE A 102 7.23 2.78 -7.88
N ILE A 103 6.98 3.60 -6.86
CA ILE A 103 6.49 3.14 -5.56
C ILE A 103 5.15 2.41 -5.71
N THR A 104 4.18 3.02 -6.38
CA THR A 104 2.84 2.43 -6.56
C THR A 104 2.87 1.20 -7.48
N SER A 105 3.81 1.12 -8.41
CA SER A 105 4.05 -0.07 -9.23
C SER A 105 4.57 -1.24 -8.39
N VAL A 106 5.57 -1.00 -7.52
CA VAL A 106 6.10 -2.03 -6.60
C VAL A 106 5.01 -2.50 -5.64
N THR A 107 4.21 -1.59 -5.07
CA THR A 107 3.07 -1.97 -4.21
C THR A 107 2.07 -2.84 -4.97
N CYS A 108 1.77 -2.52 -6.23
CA CYS A 108 0.87 -3.32 -7.07
C CYS A 108 1.42 -4.74 -7.31
N ALA A 109 2.73 -4.89 -7.51
CA ALA A 109 3.37 -6.20 -7.67
C ALA A 109 3.26 -7.05 -6.40
N ILE A 110 3.47 -6.45 -5.22
CA ILE A 110 3.31 -7.17 -3.94
C ILE A 110 1.84 -7.54 -3.70
N GLN A 111 0.88 -6.67 -4.06
CA GLN A 111 -0.56 -6.97 -3.99
C GLN A 111 -0.94 -8.18 -4.87
N LEU A 112 -0.37 -8.28 -6.07
CA LEU A 112 -0.54 -9.45 -6.94
C LEU A 112 0.00 -10.72 -6.30
N ILE A 113 1.21 -10.68 -5.73
CA ILE A 113 1.81 -11.82 -5.02
C ILE A 113 0.92 -12.27 -3.85
N GLY A 114 0.44 -11.32 -3.03
CA GLY A 114 -0.44 -11.62 -1.90
C GLY A 114 -1.78 -12.25 -2.32
N THR A 115 -2.29 -11.85 -3.49
CA THR A 115 -3.53 -12.43 -4.04
C THR A 115 -3.31 -13.84 -4.57
N ILE A 116 -2.19 -14.10 -5.25
CA ILE A 116 -1.81 -15.45 -5.70
C ILE A 116 -1.65 -16.40 -4.52
N LEU A 117 -0.97 -15.96 -3.45
CA LEU A 117 -0.83 -16.70 -2.20
C LEU A 117 -2.20 -17.04 -1.59
N SER A 118 -3.11 -16.06 -1.56
CA SER A 118 -4.46 -16.24 -1.02
C SER A 118 -5.32 -17.23 -1.82
N ILE A 119 -5.20 -17.23 -3.15
CA ILE A 119 -5.84 -18.24 -4.01
C ILE A 119 -5.20 -19.62 -3.79
N GLY A 120 -3.88 -19.67 -3.64
CA GLY A 120 -3.14 -20.88 -3.28
C GLY A 120 -3.65 -21.50 -1.96
N MET A 121 -3.96 -20.67 -0.96
CA MET A 121 -4.48 -21.12 0.34
C MET A 121 -5.80 -21.87 0.20
N LEU A 122 -6.68 -21.43 -0.70
CA LEU A 122 -7.95 -22.11 -0.99
C LEU A 122 -7.78 -23.40 -1.78
N THR A 123 -6.95 -23.36 -2.82
CA THR A 123 -6.80 -24.48 -3.77
C THR A 123 -6.00 -25.64 -3.19
N LEU A 124 -5.01 -25.35 -2.35
CA LEU A 124 -4.07 -26.33 -1.79
C LEU A 124 -4.40 -26.73 -0.34
N GLN A 125 -5.58 -26.34 0.18
CA GLN A 125 -5.99 -26.61 1.57
C GLN A 125 -5.93 -28.08 2.00
N LYS A 126 -6.02 -29.02 1.05
CA LYS A 126 -5.98 -30.47 1.34
C LYS A 126 -4.56 -30.99 1.64
N LYS A 127 -3.51 -30.20 1.39
CA LYS A 127 -2.10 -30.59 1.59
C LYS A 127 -1.51 -29.86 2.81
N SER A 128 -1.47 -30.55 3.95
CA SER A 128 -1.05 -30.01 5.26
C SER A 128 0.31 -29.29 5.27
N SER A 129 1.33 -29.84 4.61
CA SER A 129 2.66 -29.22 4.60
C SER A 129 2.71 -27.92 3.78
N ILE A 130 1.94 -27.84 2.69
CA ILE A 130 1.95 -26.70 1.78
C ILE A 130 1.19 -25.52 2.38
N ILE A 131 0.06 -25.77 3.06
CA ILE A 131 -0.74 -24.71 3.66
C ILE A 131 0.00 -23.99 4.81
N SER A 132 0.85 -24.71 5.56
CA SER A 132 1.68 -24.10 6.60
C SER A 132 2.69 -23.11 6.01
N ILE A 133 3.44 -23.53 4.98
CA ILE A 133 4.40 -22.68 4.27
C ILE A 133 3.69 -21.46 3.66
N LEU A 134 2.52 -21.68 3.06
CA LEU A 134 1.77 -20.64 2.39
C LEU A 134 1.16 -19.62 3.37
N SER A 135 0.77 -20.07 4.56
CA SER A 135 0.31 -19.19 5.65
C SER A 135 1.43 -18.28 6.14
N VAL A 136 2.63 -18.83 6.34
CA VAL A 136 3.83 -18.08 6.73
C VAL A 136 4.20 -17.08 5.63
N ALA A 137 4.25 -17.52 4.37
CA ALA A 137 4.53 -16.65 3.23
C ALA A 137 3.47 -15.54 3.08
N GLY A 138 2.19 -15.85 3.31
CA GLY A 138 1.10 -14.87 3.31
C GLY A 138 1.27 -13.78 4.36
N LEU A 139 1.70 -14.14 5.57
CA LEU A 139 2.02 -13.19 6.64
C LEU A 139 3.19 -12.28 6.23
N PHE A 140 4.29 -12.84 5.70
CA PHE A 140 5.42 -12.05 5.23
C PHE A 140 5.04 -11.06 4.12
N VAL A 141 4.18 -11.44 3.19
CA VAL A 141 3.72 -10.55 2.12
C VAL A 141 2.82 -9.45 2.65
N SER A 142 1.95 -9.76 3.62
CA SER A 142 1.10 -8.77 4.31
C SER A 142 1.94 -7.74 5.08
N ASP A 143 2.95 -8.20 5.82
CA ASP A 143 3.88 -7.32 6.54
C ASP A 143 4.72 -6.51 5.55
N GLY A 144 5.15 -7.14 4.46
CA GLY A 144 5.83 -6.50 3.34
C GLY A 144 5.02 -5.35 2.75
N LEU A 145 3.72 -5.52 2.50
CA LEU A 145 2.85 -4.44 2.00
C LEU A 145 2.81 -3.23 2.92
N THR A 146 2.83 -3.46 4.23
CA THR A 146 2.77 -2.41 5.25
C THR A 146 4.11 -1.69 5.40
N LEU A 147 5.21 -2.42 5.38
CA LEU A 147 6.55 -1.88 5.62
C LEU A 147 7.19 -1.29 4.37
N VAL A 148 6.94 -1.85 3.19
CA VAL A 148 7.59 -1.41 1.94
C VAL A 148 7.26 0.04 1.59
N GLN A 149 6.05 0.51 1.89
CA GLN A 149 5.60 1.88 1.57
C GLN A 149 6.47 2.99 2.21
N PRO A 150 6.70 3.03 3.54
CA PRO A 150 7.57 4.05 4.15
C PRO A 150 9.03 3.94 3.70
N TRP A 151 9.57 2.72 3.53
CA TRP A 151 10.94 2.53 3.06
C TRP A 151 11.13 3.04 1.62
N LEU A 152 10.21 2.70 0.72
CA LEU A 152 10.25 3.19 -0.66
C LEU A 152 10.15 4.72 -0.73
N LEU A 153 9.30 5.34 0.10
CA LEU A 153 9.22 6.79 0.19
C LEU A 153 10.54 7.41 0.66
N LEU A 154 11.21 6.81 1.65
CA LEU A 154 12.51 7.28 2.14
C LEU A 154 13.60 7.24 1.05
N PHE A 155 13.64 6.17 0.26
CA PHE A 155 14.64 5.99 -0.79
C PHE A 155 14.36 6.88 -2.01
N PHE A 156 13.14 6.87 -2.51
CA PHE A 156 12.78 7.53 -3.77
C PHE A 156 12.36 8.99 -3.61
N SER A 157 11.94 9.46 -2.43
CA SER A 157 11.58 10.86 -2.22
C SER A 157 12.69 11.65 -1.54
N HIS A 158 13.48 12.35 -2.36
CA HIS A 158 14.50 13.28 -1.87
C HIS A 158 13.92 14.35 -0.95
N GLY A 159 12.73 14.87 -1.25
CA GLY A 159 12.06 15.89 -0.44
C GLY A 159 11.66 15.40 0.95
N ILE A 160 11.15 14.16 1.06
CA ILE A 160 10.81 13.54 2.35
C ILE A 160 12.08 13.31 3.17
N ARG A 161 13.13 12.76 2.55
CA ARG A 161 14.42 12.54 3.23
C ARG A 161 15.01 13.84 3.76
N ASP A 162 14.93 14.91 2.98
CA ASP A 162 15.43 16.23 3.39
C ASP A 162 14.60 16.86 4.53
N ARG A 163 13.27 16.67 4.53
CA ARG A 163 12.41 17.09 5.64
C ARG A 163 12.66 16.26 6.91
N MET A 164 12.84 14.95 6.75
CA MET A 164 13.14 14.05 7.87
C MET A 164 14.47 14.41 8.53
N LYS A 165 15.52 14.67 7.74
CA LYS A 165 16.81 15.16 8.25
C LYS A 165 16.69 16.49 9.01
N ARG A 166 15.77 17.37 8.61
CA ARG A 166 15.47 18.62 9.33
C ARG A 166 14.71 18.36 10.64
N MET A 167 13.71 17.47 10.63
CA MET A 167 12.97 17.08 11.84
C MET A 167 13.89 16.47 12.91
N PHE A 168 14.87 15.67 12.51
CA PHE A 168 15.86 15.09 13.40
C PHE A 168 17.07 16.01 13.69
N GLY A 169 17.03 17.28 13.27
CA GLY A 169 18.09 18.26 13.56
C GLY A 169 19.42 18.07 12.81
N LEU A 170 19.52 17.08 11.91
CA LEU A 170 20.74 16.81 11.11
C LEU A 170 21.00 17.85 10.01
N LYS A 171 20.07 18.78 9.76
CA LYS A 171 20.23 19.86 8.77
C LYS A 171 19.60 21.13 9.33
N LYS A 172 20.37 22.22 9.44
CA LYS A 172 19.86 23.53 9.88
C LYS A 172 18.75 24.01 8.94
N THR A 173 17.65 24.48 9.51
CA THR A 173 16.56 25.13 8.78
C THR A 173 17.10 26.39 8.10
N VAL A 174 17.17 26.41 6.77
CA VAL A 174 17.32 27.68 6.06
C VAL A 174 15.98 28.40 6.21
N PRO A 175 15.92 29.57 6.89
CA PRO A 175 14.68 30.28 7.07
C PRO A 175 14.09 30.65 5.70
N VAL A 176 12.79 30.41 5.54
CA VAL A 176 12.00 30.64 4.31
C VAL A 176 12.12 32.09 3.79
N ALA A 177 12.57 33.02 4.63
CA ALA A 177 12.87 34.40 4.28
C ALA A 177 13.95 34.55 3.18
N SER A 178 14.90 33.62 3.04
CA SER A 178 16.01 33.80 2.08
C SER A 178 15.67 33.43 0.63
N THR A 179 14.53 32.78 0.39
CA THR A 179 14.12 32.40 -0.98
C THR A 179 13.39 33.57 -1.65
N ASN A 180 12.57 34.32 -0.89
CA ASN A 180 11.89 35.50 -1.40
C ASN A 180 12.86 36.66 -1.65
N SER A 181 13.91 36.83 -0.83
CA SER A 181 14.92 37.88 -1.05
C SER A 181 15.77 37.65 -2.29
N LEU A 182 16.01 36.38 -2.66
CA LEU A 182 16.81 36.02 -3.84
C LEU A 182 16.01 36.14 -5.16
N PHE A 183 14.70 35.91 -5.11
CA PHE A 183 13.81 36.21 -6.25
C PHE A 183 13.54 37.71 -6.40
N MET A 184 13.40 38.45 -5.29
CA MET A 184 13.18 39.91 -5.31
C MET A 184 14.42 40.67 -5.78
N SER A 185 15.63 40.26 -5.34
CA SER A 185 16.90 40.80 -5.83
C SER A 185 17.07 40.63 -7.36
N ARG A 186 16.61 39.51 -7.93
CA ARG A 186 16.67 39.28 -9.38
C ARG A 186 15.61 40.05 -10.17
N SER A 187 14.51 40.45 -9.54
CA SER A 187 13.47 41.28 -10.18
C SER A 187 13.79 42.77 -10.18
N MET A 188 14.70 43.23 -9.32
CA MET A 188 15.12 44.64 -9.24
C MET A 188 16.34 44.96 -10.14
N THR A 189 16.92 43.96 -10.79
CA THR A 189 18.08 44.11 -11.69
C THR A 189 17.73 43.93 -13.18
N SER A 190 16.45 44.08 -13.56
CA SER A 190 16.00 44.07 -14.96
C SER A 190 15.22 45.33 -15.31
#